data_AF-A0A7N0TB83-F1
#
_entry.id   AF-A0A7N0TB83-F1
#
_cell.length_a   1.000
_cell.length_b   1.000
_cell.length_c   1.000
_cell.angle_alpha   90.00
_cell.angle_beta   90.00
_cell.angle_gamma   90.00
#
_symmetry.space_group_name_H-M   'P 1'
#
loop_
_entity.id
_entity.type
_entity.pdbx_description
1 polymer ?
#
loop_
_entity_poly.entity_id
_entity_poly.type
_entity_poly.pdbx_seq_one_letter_code
_entity_poly.pdbx_strand_id
1 'polypeptide(L)'
;MLLLPTGRSSKGKVPVWPFLVLSCFGGAYVLLPYFVLWSPPPPPVDEDEIQKWPLNLLESKITAGVTLAAGLALFVYAGLAGADSWIEFFQNVRGSKFIHVMSMDFTLLSTFAPFWVYNDMTARKWYDKGSWLLPLSVIPFLGPALYILLRPSMPVSLSPTTAEKE
;
A
#
# COMPACT_ATOMS: atom_id res chain seq x y z
N MET A 1 0.46 -6.00 3.26
CA MET A 1 1.04 -5.10 2.25
C MET A 1 0.12 -5.06 1.06
N LEU A 2 -0.13 -3.88 0.48
CA LEU A 2 -1.08 -3.78 -0.64
C LEU A 2 -0.46 -4.25 -1.97
N LEU A 3 0.78 -3.87 -2.25
CA LEU A 3 1.35 -3.93 -3.61
C LEU A 3 1.99 -5.28 -3.97
N LEU A 4 2.63 -5.99 -3.03
CA LEU A 4 3.29 -7.27 -3.33
C LEU A 4 2.33 -8.38 -3.78
N PRO A 5 1.18 -8.61 -3.10
CA PRO A 5 0.23 -9.64 -3.52
C PRO A 5 -0.55 -9.24 -4.78
N THR A 6 -1.04 -8.00 -4.83
CA THR A 6 -1.92 -7.53 -5.92
C THR A 6 -1.17 -7.01 -7.15
N GLY A 7 0.09 -6.61 -6.98
CA GLY A 7 0.94 -6.12 -8.05
C GLY A 7 1.58 -7.23 -8.87
N ARG A 8 1.40 -8.51 -8.55
CA ARG A 8 1.81 -9.62 -9.42
C ARG A 8 0.95 -9.62 -10.67
N SER A 9 1.55 -9.88 -11.83
CA SER A 9 0.80 -10.07 -13.09
C SER A 9 0.65 -11.56 -13.38
N SER A 10 -0.56 -11.97 -13.75
CA SER A 10 -0.85 -13.34 -14.20
C SER A 10 -0.42 -13.59 -15.65
N LYS A 11 -0.31 -12.53 -16.46
CA LYS A 11 -0.02 -12.59 -17.91
C LYS A 11 1.37 -12.09 -18.27
N GLY A 12 1.97 -11.22 -17.46
CA GLY A 12 3.32 -10.68 -17.68
C GLY A 12 4.40 -11.43 -16.89
N LYS A 13 5.57 -11.63 -17.51
CA LYS A 13 6.74 -12.25 -16.85
C LYS A 13 7.58 -11.29 -16.01
N VAL A 14 7.23 -10.00 -15.96
CA VAL A 14 8.03 -8.99 -15.27
C VAL A 14 7.71 -9.04 -13.77
N PRO A 15 8.69 -9.31 -12.90
CA PRO A 15 8.46 -9.34 -11.46
C PRO A 15 8.39 -7.93 -10.87
N VAL A 16 7.52 -7.71 -9.88
CA VAL A 16 7.37 -6.42 -9.19
C VAL A 16 8.52 -6.09 -8.24
N TRP A 17 9.16 -7.10 -7.66
CA TRP A 17 10.10 -6.93 -6.55
C TRP A 17 11.34 -6.06 -6.89
N PRO A 18 11.94 -6.09 -8.10
CA PRO A 18 13.08 -5.21 -8.39
C PRO A 18 12.68 -3.74 -8.38
N PHE A 19 11.52 -3.43 -8.96
CA PHE A 19 10.95 -2.08 -8.96
C PHE A 19 10.60 -1.62 -7.55
N LEU A 20 10.06 -2.53 -6.72
CA LEU A 20 9.76 -2.24 -5.32
C LEU A 20 11.02 -1.93 -4.51
N VAL A 21 12.08 -2.74 -4.63
CA VAL A 21 13.34 -2.52 -3.90
C VAL A 21 14.02 -1.23 -4.36
N LEU A 22 14.08 -1.00 -5.68
CA LEU A 22 14.67 0.22 -6.23
C LEU A 22 13.85 1.48 -5.91
N SER A 23 12.53 1.34 -5.68
CA SER A 23 11.67 2.46 -5.25
C SER A 23 12.03 3.00 -3.86
N CYS A 24 12.75 2.25 -3.02
CA CYS A 24 13.27 2.79 -1.77
C CYS A 24 14.28 3.93 -1.99
N PHE A 25 14.87 4.02 -3.19
CA PHE A 25 15.82 5.07 -3.56
C PHE A 25 15.25 6.03 -4.62
N GLY A 26 14.58 5.49 -5.63
CA GLY A 26 14.05 6.26 -6.75
C GLY A 26 12.55 6.56 -6.67
N GLY A 27 11.88 6.14 -5.61
CA GLY A 27 10.47 6.43 -5.34
C GLY A 27 9.48 5.85 -6.36
N ALA A 28 8.32 6.49 -6.45
CA ALA A 28 7.29 6.28 -7.46
C ALA A 28 7.83 6.28 -8.89
N TYR A 29 8.86 7.08 -9.19
CA TYR A 29 9.41 7.16 -10.56
C TYR A 29 9.97 5.81 -11.04
N VAL A 30 10.44 4.96 -10.13
CA VAL A 30 10.87 3.60 -10.46
C VAL A 30 9.69 2.62 -10.51
N LEU A 31 8.64 2.84 -9.71
CA LEU A 31 7.44 2.00 -9.73
C LEU A 31 6.54 2.25 -10.95
N LEU A 32 6.49 3.48 -11.45
CA LEU A 32 5.62 3.86 -12.57
C LEU A 32 5.83 3.02 -13.84
N PRO A 33 7.07 2.76 -14.31
CA PRO A 33 7.31 1.84 -15.43
C PRO A 33 6.71 0.46 -15.21
N TYR A 34 6.79 -0.07 -13.97
CA TYR A 34 6.18 -1.34 -13.65
C TYR A 34 4.65 -1.28 -13.76
N PHE A 35 4.02 -0.20 -13.29
CA PHE A 35 2.56 -0.04 -13.37
C PHE A 35 2.06 0.05 -14.82
N VAL A 36 2.86 0.61 -15.74
CA VAL A 36 2.56 0.62 -17.18
C VAL A 36 2.64 -0.79 -17.79
N LEU A 37 3.61 -1.59 -17.35
CA LEU A 37 3.80 -2.97 -17.82
C LEU A 37 2.87 -3.98 -17.13
N TRP A 38 2.32 -3.61 -15.97
CA TRP A 38 1.49 -4.48 -15.16
C TRP A 38 0.16 -4.76 -15.88
N SER A 39 -0.15 -6.04 -16.05
CA SER A 39 -1.38 -6.51 -16.69
C SER A 39 -2.30 -7.18 -15.67
N PRO A 40 -3.52 -6.65 -15.43
CA PRO A 40 -4.55 -7.32 -14.62
C PRO A 40 -5.15 -8.54 -15.36
N PRO A 41 -5.80 -9.48 -14.65
CA PRO A 41 -6.03 -9.51 -13.21
C PRO A 41 -4.81 -10.04 -12.41
N PRO A 42 -4.69 -9.68 -11.12
CA PRO A 42 -3.72 -10.33 -10.24
C PRO A 42 -3.97 -11.84 -10.17
N PRO A 43 -2.91 -12.67 -10.07
CA PRO A 43 -3.09 -14.10 -9.87
C PRO A 43 -3.83 -14.36 -8.54
N PRO A 44 -4.57 -15.48 -8.42
CA PRO A 44 -5.11 -15.91 -7.14
C PRO A 44 -4.00 -15.96 -6.10
N VAL A 45 -4.24 -15.37 -4.93
CA VAL A 45 -3.26 -15.37 -3.84
C VAL A 45 -3.71 -16.42 -2.83
N ASP A 46 -2.91 -17.47 -2.69
CA ASP A 46 -3.14 -18.50 -1.67
C ASP A 46 -2.80 -17.95 -0.28
N GLU A 47 -3.64 -18.27 0.72
CA GLU A 47 -3.44 -17.91 2.13
C GLU A 47 -2.04 -18.33 2.64
N ASP A 48 -1.60 -19.50 2.20
CA ASP A 48 -0.31 -20.10 2.56
C ASP A 48 0.89 -19.27 2.07
N GLU A 49 0.74 -18.54 0.96
CA GLU A 49 1.77 -17.63 0.45
C GLU A 49 1.83 -16.34 1.28
N ILE A 50 0.68 -15.83 1.72
CA ILE A 50 0.56 -14.60 2.52
C ILE A 50 1.18 -14.78 3.91
N GLN A 51 1.10 -15.99 4.47
CA GLN A 51 1.68 -16.32 5.77
C GLN A 51 3.21 -16.44 5.77
N LYS A 52 3.87 -16.44 4.60
CA LYS A 52 5.33 -16.49 4.51
C LYS A 52 5.96 -15.16 4.89
N TRP A 53 7.13 -15.21 5.51
CA TRP A 53 7.92 -14.01 5.77
C TRP A 53 8.48 -13.45 4.44
N PRO A 54 8.46 -12.12 4.21
CA PRO A 54 8.04 -11.04 5.11
C PRO A 54 6.57 -10.61 4.97
N LEU A 55 5.77 -11.29 4.14
CA LEU A 55 4.38 -10.92 3.87
C LEU A 55 3.51 -10.99 5.13
N ASN A 56 3.72 -11.98 6.00
CA ASN A 56 2.98 -12.10 7.26
C ASN A 56 3.10 -10.87 8.17
N LEU A 57 4.29 -10.27 8.25
CA LEU A 57 4.54 -9.06 9.03
C LEU A 57 3.81 -7.87 8.42
N LEU A 58 3.81 -7.78 7.09
CA LEU A 58 3.18 -6.69 6.35
C LEU A 58 1.65 -6.82 6.31
N GLU A 59 1.11 -8.00 6.58
CA GLU A 59 -0.32 -8.32 6.65
C GLU A 59 -0.85 -8.29 8.09
N SER A 60 0.05 -8.27 9.08
CA SER A 60 -0.31 -8.24 10.49
C SER A 60 -1.09 -6.97 10.87
N LYS A 61 -2.21 -7.17 11.58
CA LYS A 61 -3.00 -6.09 12.17
C LYS A 61 -2.21 -5.30 13.22
N ILE A 62 -1.25 -5.93 13.90
CA ILE A 62 -0.38 -5.25 14.86
C ILE A 62 0.54 -4.26 14.13
N THR A 63 1.20 -4.71 13.06
CA THR A 63 2.05 -3.83 12.23
C THR A 63 1.23 -2.67 11.65
N ALA A 64 0.01 -2.93 11.18
CA ALA A 64 -0.89 -1.90 10.71
C ALA A 64 -1.27 -0.91 11.82
N GLY A 65 -1.62 -1.40 13.01
CA GLY A 65 -1.94 -0.56 14.18
C GLY A 65 -0.76 0.31 14.62
N VAL A 66 0.45 -0.25 14.68
CA VAL A 66 1.69 0.50 14.99
C VAL A 66 1.97 1.55 13.92
N THR A 67 1.81 1.20 12.64
CA THR A 67 2.00 2.13 11.52
C THR A 67 0.98 3.27 11.57
N LEU A 68 -0.28 2.96 11.89
CA LEU A 68 -1.34 3.95 12.05
C LEU A 68 -1.04 4.90 13.23
N ALA A 69 -0.63 4.36 14.37
CA ALA A 69 -0.26 5.15 15.55
C ALA A 69 0.95 6.04 15.29
N ALA A 70 2.00 5.51 14.64
CA ALA A 70 3.18 6.29 14.26
C ALA A 70 2.82 7.40 13.26
N GLY A 71 1.99 7.11 12.26
CA GLY A 71 1.46 8.11 11.34
C GLY A 71 0.73 9.22 12.09
N LEU A 72 -0.22 8.87 12.97
CA LEU A 72 -0.98 9.84 13.75
C LEU A 72 -0.07 10.69 14.64
N ALA A 73 0.94 10.09 15.28
CA ALA A 73 1.91 10.80 16.09
C ALA A 73 2.71 11.84 15.27
N LEU A 74 3.11 11.50 14.04
CA LEU A 74 3.79 12.44 13.14
C LEU A 74 2.88 13.61 12.73
N PHE A 75 1.60 13.34 12.44
CA PHE A 75 0.62 14.40 12.13
C PHE A 75 0.38 15.33 13.32
N VAL A 76 0.24 14.77 14.53
CA VAL A 76 0.10 15.55 15.77
C VAL A 76 1.37 16.37 16.02
N TYR A 77 2.55 15.76 15.90
CA TYR A 77 3.82 16.46 16.07
C TYR A 77 3.97 17.63 15.09
N ALA A 78 3.64 17.43 13.82
CA ALA A 78 3.66 18.49 12.82
C ALA A 78 2.62 19.60 13.12
N GLY A 79 1.40 19.22 13.51
CA GLY A 79 0.34 20.18 13.85
C GLY A 79 0.64 21.01 15.11
N LEU A 80 1.44 20.48 16.03
CA LEU A 80 1.90 21.19 17.23
C LEU A 80 3.17 22.03 16.99
N ALA A 81 3.75 22.00 15.79
CA ALA A 81 4.93 22.78 15.47
C ALA A 81 4.61 24.29 15.46
N GLY A 82 5.53 25.09 16.00
CA GLY A 82 5.41 26.54 16.07
C GLY A 82 5.49 27.21 14.69
N ALA A 83 5.03 28.46 14.61
CA ALA A 83 5.00 29.22 13.36
C ALA A 83 6.38 29.34 12.69
N ASP A 84 7.45 29.51 13.47
CA ASP A 84 8.82 29.63 12.96
C ASP A 84 9.26 28.37 12.20
N SER A 85 8.93 27.17 12.72
CA SER A 85 9.24 25.90 12.08
C SER A 85 8.51 25.74 10.75
N TRP A 86 7.25 26.20 10.66
CA TRP A 86 6.50 26.19 9.41
C TRP A 86 7.08 27.17 8.38
N ILE A 87 7.52 28.36 8.82
CA ILE A 87 8.18 29.34 7.95
C ILE A 87 9.47 28.75 7.37
N GLU A 88 10.32 28.16 8.22
CA GLU A 88 11.56 27.50 7.80
C GLU A 88 11.27 26.34 6.83
N PHE A 89 10.26 25.52 7.10
CA PHE A 89 9.82 24.47 6.20
C PHE A 89 9.45 25.02 4.82
N PHE A 90 8.62 26.07 4.73
CA PHE A 90 8.24 26.65 3.43
C PHE A 90 9.42 27.30 2.70
N GLN A 91 10.39 27.87 3.42
CA GLN A 91 11.63 28.37 2.82
C GLN A 91 12.45 27.22 2.23
N ASN A 92 12.59 26.12 2.96
CA ASN A 92 13.28 24.91 2.49
C ASN A 92 12.58 24.29 1.28
N VAL A 93 11.24 24.21 1.30
CA VAL A 93 10.46 23.75 0.15
C VAL A 93 10.76 24.59 -1.07
N ARG A 94 10.81 25.92 -0.97
CA ARG A 94 11.08 26.82 -2.10
C ARG A 94 12.53 26.76 -2.58
N GLY A 95 13.49 26.56 -1.67
CA GLY A 95 14.92 26.61 -1.98
C GLY A 95 15.51 25.29 -2.46
N SER A 96 14.91 24.16 -2.11
CA SER A 96 15.50 22.83 -2.32
C SER A 96 14.77 22.03 -3.41
N LYS A 97 15.46 21.80 -4.52
CA LYS A 97 15.02 20.87 -5.58
C LYS A 97 14.81 19.46 -5.05
N PHE A 98 15.62 19.04 -4.07
CA PHE A 98 15.49 17.72 -3.47
C PHE A 98 14.14 17.57 -2.73
N ILE A 99 13.74 18.58 -1.95
CA ILE A 99 12.46 18.56 -1.22
C ILE A 99 11.28 18.53 -2.21
N HIS A 100 11.37 19.26 -3.32
CA HIS A 100 10.35 19.21 -4.37
C HIS A 100 10.21 17.81 -4.97
N VAL A 101 11.32 17.16 -5.35
CA VAL A 101 11.28 15.81 -5.94
C VAL A 101 10.69 14.80 -4.95
N MET A 102 11.10 14.85 -3.67
CA MET A 102 10.55 13.98 -2.62
C MET A 102 9.08 14.25 -2.32
N SER A 103 8.64 15.52 -2.35
CA SER A 103 7.24 15.88 -2.14
C SER A 103 6.35 15.43 -3.29
N MET A 104 6.84 15.53 -4.52
CA MET A 104 6.15 15.01 -5.70
C MET A 104 6.08 13.49 -5.67
N ASP A 105 7.17 12.83 -5.27
CA ASP A 105 7.22 11.37 -5.06
C ASP A 105 6.16 10.91 -4.06
N PHE A 106 6.17 11.53 -2.87
CA PHE A 106 5.20 11.27 -1.81
C PHE A 106 3.76 11.49 -2.28
N THR A 107 3.50 12.59 -2.99
CA THR A 107 2.18 12.90 -3.55
C THR A 107 1.74 11.81 -4.55
N LEU A 108 2.63 11.39 -5.44
CA LEU A 108 2.34 10.33 -6.41
C LEU A 108 2.00 9.02 -5.70
N LEU A 109 2.82 8.56 -4.76
CA LEU A 109 2.55 7.34 -3.99
C LEU A 109 1.23 7.42 -3.23
N SER A 110 0.92 8.57 -2.63
CA SER A 110 -0.37 8.84 -1.99
C SER A 110 -1.55 8.74 -2.95
N THR A 111 -1.45 9.34 -4.15
CA THR A 111 -2.52 9.28 -5.15
C THR A 111 -2.69 7.88 -5.74
N PHE A 112 -1.64 7.05 -5.79
CA PHE A 112 -1.73 5.65 -6.20
C PHE A 112 -2.26 4.71 -5.12
N ALA A 113 -2.22 5.09 -3.84
CA ALA A 113 -2.67 4.22 -2.76
C ALA A 113 -4.14 3.74 -2.89
N PRO A 114 -5.13 4.59 -3.24
CA PRO A 114 -6.51 4.15 -3.49
C PRO A 114 -6.65 3.07 -4.55
N PHE A 115 -5.84 3.12 -5.61
CA PHE A 115 -5.86 2.10 -6.65
C PHE A 115 -5.47 0.72 -6.10
N TRP A 116 -4.42 0.66 -5.28
CA TRP A 116 -3.98 -0.60 -4.66
C TRP A 116 -4.93 -1.09 -3.57
N VAL A 117 -5.53 -0.17 -2.81
CA VAL A 117 -6.59 -0.50 -1.84
C VAL A 117 -7.80 -1.10 -2.57
N TYR A 118 -8.22 -0.51 -3.68
CA TYR A 118 -9.32 -1.01 -4.50
C TYR A 118 -9.05 -2.43 -5.02
N ASN A 119 -7.85 -2.68 -5.55
CA ASN A 119 -7.47 -4.01 -6.03
C ASN A 119 -7.46 -5.07 -4.92
N ASP A 120 -6.96 -4.75 -3.73
CA ASP A 120 -7.00 -5.68 -2.59
C ASP A 120 -8.45 -5.88 -2.09
N MET A 121 -9.26 -4.83 -2.07
CA MET A 121 -10.66 -4.88 -1.61
C MET A 121 -11.54 -5.72 -2.53
N THR A 122 -11.32 -5.63 -3.84
CA THR A 122 -12.01 -6.46 -4.85
C THR A 122 -11.56 -7.91 -4.77
N ALA A 123 -10.25 -8.18 -4.59
CA ALA A 123 -9.74 -9.54 -4.37
C ALA A 123 -10.37 -10.20 -3.12
N ARG A 124 -10.66 -9.41 -2.08
CA ARG A 124 -11.32 -9.86 -0.84
C ARG A 124 -12.85 -9.86 -0.90
N LYS A 125 -13.46 -9.44 -2.02
CA LYS A 125 -14.92 -9.28 -2.16
C LYS A 125 -15.54 -8.38 -1.07
N TRP A 126 -14.81 -7.34 -0.66
CA TRP A 126 -15.19 -6.44 0.45
C TRP A 126 -15.62 -5.04 0.00
N TYR A 127 -15.92 -4.87 -1.29
CA TYR A 127 -16.19 -3.56 -1.89
C TYR A 127 -17.39 -2.84 -1.25
N ASP A 128 -18.52 -3.54 -1.08
CA ASP A 128 -19.77 -2.92 -0.63
C ASP A 128 -19.68 -2.30 0.78
N LYS A 129 -18.82 -2.84 1.64
CA LYS A 129 -18.65 -2.39 3.03
C LYS A 129 -17.43 -1.48 3.22
N GLY A 130 -16.38 -1.67 2.40
CA GLY A 130 -15.09 -1.00 2.56
C GLY A 130 -14.90 0.26 1.73
N SER A 131 -15.76 0.53 0.73
CA SER A 131 -15.56 1.59 -0.28
C SER A 131 -15.31 3.00 0.28
N TRP A 132 -15.83 3.32 1.46
CA TRP A 132 -15.58 4.60 2.16
C TRP A 132 -14.10 4.82 2.55
N LEU A 133 -13.30 3.75 2.62
CA LEU A 133 -11.86 3.82 2.90
C LEU A 133 -11.03 4.24 1.68
N LEU A 134 -11.59 4.17 0.46
CA LEU A 134 -10.90 4.57 -0.77
C LEU A 134 -10.47 6.05 -0.76
N PRO A 135 -11.36 7.04 -0.53
CA PRO A 135 -10.94 8.43 -0.44
C PRO A 135 -9.96 8.67 0.72
N LEU A 136 -10.11 7.95 1.83
CA LEU A 136 -9.22 8.08 2.98
C LEU A 136 -7.81 7.55 2.71
N SER A 137 -7.67 6.57 1.82
CA SER A 137 -6.38 6.00 1.43
C SER A 137 -5.45 6.96 0.69
N VAL A 138 -5.95 8.11 0.22
CA VAL A 138 -5.12 9.21 -0.29
C VAL A 138 -4.24 9.79 0.82
N ILE A 139 -4.71 9.75 2.08
CA ILE A 139 -3.93 10.22 3.22
C ILE A 139 -2.80 9.21 3.48
N PRO A 140 -1.54 9.60 3.21
CA PRO A 140 -0.39 8.71 3.35
C PRO A 140 -0.26 8.21 4.78
N PHE A 141 0.26 6.99 4.92
CA PHE A 141 0.35 6.22 6.17
C PHE A 141 -1.01 5.89 6.80
N LEU A 142 -1.84 6.89 7.13
CA LEU A 142 -3.08 6.72 7.87
C LEU A 142 -4.11 5.88 7.10
N GLY A 143 -4.42 6.26 5.86
CA GLY A 143 -5.47 5.61 5.08
C GLY A 143 -5.15 4.15 4.75
N PRO A 144 -3.98 3.84 4.16
CA PRO A 144 -3.57 2.46 3.91
C PRO A 144 -3.45 1.60 5.19
N ALA A 145 -2.94 2.16 6.29
CA ALA A 145 -2.82 1.42 7.55
C ALA A 145 -4.20 1.12 8.16
N LEU A 146 -5.12 2.10 8.15
CA LEU A 146 -6.48 1.91 8.63
C LEU A 146 -7.21 0.87 7.78
N TYR A 147 -7.01 0.88 6.46
CA TYR A 147 -7.55 -0.13 5.57
C TYR A 147 -7.05 -1.54 5.93
N ILE A 148 -5.74 -1.73 6.14
CA ILE A 148 -5.19 -3.04 6.52
C ILE A 148 -5.72 -3.50 7.89
N LEU A 149 -5.95 -2.58 8.82
CA LEU A 149 -6.46 -2.89 10.14
C LEU A 149 -7.92 -3.39 10.10
N LEU A 150 -8.75 -2.76 9.27
CA LEU A 150 -10.20 -3.00 9.19
C LEU A 150 -10.59 -4.08 8.19
N ARG A 151 -9.79 -4.33 7.14
CA ARG A 151 -10.15 -5.30 6.10
C ARG A 151 -10.30 -6.72 6.68
N PRO A 152 -11.19 -7.55 6.10
CA PRO A 152 -11.31 -8.95 6.46
C PRO A 152 -10.09 -9.76 5.99
N SER A 153 -9.88 -10.93 6.60
CA SER A 153 -8.95 -11.94 6.09
C SER A 153 -9.35 -12.39 4.68
N MET A 154 -8.44 -13.05 3.96
CA MET A 154 -8.77 -13.51 2.61
C MET A 154 -9.92 -14.53 2.68
N PRO A 155 -10.78 -14.58 1.66
CA PRO A 155 -11.79 -15.63 1.59
C PRO A 155 -11.07 -16.97 1.38
N VAL A 156 -11.25 -17.91 2.31
CA VAL A 156 -10.75 -19.27 2.19
C VAL A 156 -11.27 -19.86 0.87
N SER A 157 -10.37 -20.18 -0.05
CA SER A 157 -10.72 -21.02 -1.19
C SER A 157 -11.03 -22.41 -0.63
N LEU A 158 -12.32 -22.77 -0.60
CA LEU A 158 -12.70 -24.16 -0.38
C LEU A 158 -12.19 -24.95 -1.58
N SER A 159 -10.97 -25.46 -1.49
CA SER A 159 -10.51 -26.55 -2.36
C SER A 159 -11.54 -27.69 -2.22
N PRO A 160 -12.09 -28.24 -3.31
CA PRO A 160 -12.94 -29.40 -3.22
C PRO A 160 -12.06 -30.57 -2.74
N THR A 161 -12.07 -30.80 -1.43
CA THR A 161 -11.53 -32.02 -0.85
C THR A 161 -12.40 -33.17 -1.36
N THR A 162 -11.87 -33.84 -2.38
CA THR A 162 -12.01 -35.27 -2.65
C THR A 162 -13.34 -35.87 -2.21
N ALA A 163 -14.37 -35.71 -3.04
CA ALA A 163 -15.33 -36.78 -3.19
C ALA A 163 -14.63 -37.91 -3.96
N GLU A 164 -14.88 -39.14 -3.53
CA GLU A 164 -14.63 -40.41 -4.23
C GLU A 164 -13.29 -41.13 -3.94
N LYS A 165 -13.37 -42.02 -2.94
CA LYS A 165 -12.75 -43.35 -2.74
C LYS A 165 -13.01 -43.73 -1.28
N GLU A 166 -13.78 -44.72 -0.87
CA GLU A 166 -14.56 -45.82 -1.48
C GLU A 166 -15.81 -46.04 -0.60
#